data_AF-A0A820YIM3-F1
#
_entry.id   AF-A0A820YIM3-F1
#
_cell.length_a   1.000
_cell.length_b   1.000
_cell.length_c   1.000
_cell.angle_alpha   90.00
_cell.angle_beta   90.00
_cell.angle_gamma   90.00
#
_symmetry.space_group_name_H-M   'P 1'
#
loop_
_entity.id
_entity.type
_entity.pdbx_description
1 polymer ?
#
loop_
_entity_poly.entity_id
_entity_poly.type
_entity_poly.pdbx_seq_one_letter_code
_entity_poly.pdbx_strand_id
1 'polypeptide(L)'
;MKPSKEKDEIAAAEGTLVCHGVKRGHSFLSQQCLINVCKTIFTSSAVASNLSCARTKATAIAVYVTLKHIKLRWLSLYLSIKRLVEVFIPVKKYFLEQKNYPLEIKQLFERDEVPCILSFLQHILFEIHKKNLELQRYYTIAVDLFRIITSIKNKLKERIDSQLFCAACRYRLARLPIDKQNMLKTSFIEFLSTIISYIDSYFDQNIVFYRTINYFSYENIEALTWNQVIQCVDMLKIKGSNEDCLFDEFTNIKSMFKTISDQSIPIFHQVQAFVKKQNDMTVTNICDEVTDIDDNYSTGVKI
;
A
#
# COMPACT_ATOMS: atom_id res chain seq x y z
N MET A 1 -21.33 -21.75 -46.65
CA MET A 1 -20.68 -22.68 -45.70
C MET A 1 -20.69 -22.00 -44.33
N LYS A 2 -21.48 -22.47 -43.36
CA LYS A 2 -21.44 -21.88 -42.00
C LYS A 2 -20.03 -22.14 -41.44
N PRO A 3 -19.34 -21.15 -40.84
CA PRO A 3 -18.10 -21.41 -40.15
C PRO A 3 -18.36 -22.48 -39.08
N SER A 4 -17.44 -23.45 -38.95
CA SER A 4 -17.56 -24.43 -37.89
C SER A 4 -17.41 -23.70 -36.56
N LYS A 5 -18.21 -24.07 -35.55
CA LYS A 5 -18.16 -23.50 -34.19
C LYS A 5 -16.74 -23.42 -33.64
N GLU A 6 -15.91 -24.40 -33.98
CA GLU A 6 -14.49 -24.47 -33.65
C GLU A 6 -13.66 -23.31 -34.24
N LYS A 7 -13.92 -22.90 -35.49
CA LYS A 7 -13.23 -21.76 -36.12
C LYS A 7 -13.56 -20.44 -35.44
N ASP A 8 -14.81 -20.28 -35.01
CA ASP A 8 -15.24 -19.07 -34.29
C ASP A 8 -14.62 -19.01 -32.89
N GLU A 9 -14.50 -20.15 -32.20
CA GLU A 9 -13.83 -20.28 -30.91
C GLU A 9 -12.32 -20.00 -31.01
N ILE A 10 -11.65 -20.50 -32.06
CA ILE A 10 -10.24 -20.21 -32.34
C ILE A 10 -10.04 -18.71 -32.59
N ALA A 11 -10.87 -18.09 -33.43
CA ALA A 11 -10.78 -16.65 -33.72
C ALA A 11 -11.03 -15.79 -32.46
N ALA A 12 -11.98 -16.19 -31.60
CA ALA A 12 -12.22 -15.52 -30.32
C ALA A 12 -11.05 -15.66 -29.35
N ALA A 13 -10.42 -16.83 -29.29
CA ALA A 13 -9.23 -17.07 -28.49
C ALA A 13 -8.04 -16.21 -28.95
N GLU A 14 -7.77 -16.21 -30.27
CA GLU A 14 -6.71 -15.38 -30.87
C GLU A 14 -6.94 -13.89 -30.63
N GLY A 15 -8.16 -13.40 -30.87
CA GLY A 15 -8.55 -12.02 -30.61
C GLY A 15 -8.42 -11.63 -29.13
N THR A 16 -8.75 -12.53 -28.22
CA THR A 16 -8.60 -12.30 -26.76
C THR A 16 -7.14 -12.19 -26.36
N LEU A 17 -6.26 -13.05 -26.88
CA LEU A 17 -4.82 -12.99 -26.61
C LEU A 17 -4.18 -11.71 -27.15
N VAL A 18 -4.55 -11.30 -28.38
CA VAL A 18 -4.07 -10.06 -28.99
C VAL A 18 -4.56 -8.84 -28.21
N CYS A 19 -5.86 -8.77 -27.88
CA CYS A 19 -6.44 -7.67 -27.11
C CYS A 19 -5.82 -7.56 -25.70
N HIS A 20 -5.62 -8.70 -25.03
CA HIS A 20 -4.94 -8.74 -23.73
C HIS A 20 -3.49 -8.25 -23.84
N GLY A 21 -2.75 -8.71 -24.87
CA GLY A 21 -1.38 -8.27 -25.15
C GLY A 21 -1.28 -6.75 -25.34
N VAL A 22 -2.14 -6.18 -26.21
CA VAL A 22 -2.14 -4.73 -26.51
C VAL A 22 -2.58 -3.89 -25.32
N LYS A 23 -3.63 -4.29 -24.57
CA LYS A 23 -4.18 -3.47 -23.48
C LYS A 23 -3.45 -3.63 -22.15
N ARG A 24 -2.82 -4.78 -21.91
CA ARG A 24 -2.27 -5.13 -20.59
C ARG A 24 -0.82 -5.59 -20.61
N GLY A 25 -0.18 -5.81 -21.77
CA GLY A 25 1.14 -6.46 -21.90
C GLY A 25 2.36 -5.82 -21.23
N HIS A 26 2.22 -4.72 -20.50
CA HIS A 26 3.35 -3.93 -19.98
C HIS A 26 3.71 -4.17 -18.51
N SER A 27 3.18 -5.21 -17.85
CA SER A 27 3.50 -5.47 -16.44
C SER A 27 3.59 -6.95 -16.09
N PHE A 28 4.34 -7.25 -15.04
CA PHE A 28 4.40 -8.61 -14.50
C PHE A 28 3.05 -9.10 -13.95
N LEU A 29 2.18 -8.18 -13.52
CA LEU A 29 0.80 -8.49 -13.12
C LEU A 29 -0.07 -8.89 -14.31
N SER A 30 0.23 -8.39 -15.52
CA SER A 30 -0.50 -8.84 -16.71
C SER A 30 -0.09 -10.22 -17.18
N GLN A 31 1.11 -10.69 -16.85
CA GLN A 31 1.48 -12.10 -17.08
C GLN A 31 0.66 -13.06 -16.19
N GLN A 32 0.32 -12.65 -14.96
CA GLN A 32 -0.63 -13.38 -14.13
C GLN A 32 -2.03 -13.38 -14.73
N CYS A 33 -2.47 -12.23 -15.27
CA CYS A 33 -3.74 -12.12 -15.99
C CYS A 33 -3.76 -13.00 -17.25
N LEU A 34 -2.67 -13.03 -18.02
CA LEU A 34 -2.51 -13.84 -19.22
C LEU A 34 -2.65 -15.33 -18.88
N ILE A 35 -2.08 -15.80 -17.77
CA ILE A 35 -2.20 -17.20 -17.35
C ILE A 35 -3.65 -17.57 -17.02
N ASN A 36 -4.40 -16.66 -16.38
CA ASN A 36 -5.83 -16.87 -16.15
C ASN A 36 -6.62 -16.90 -17.48
N VAL A 37 -6.24 -16.04 -18.44
CA VAL A 37 -6.80 -16.06 -19.79
C VAL A 37 -6.48 -17.39 -20.49
N CYS A 38 -5.24 -17.87 -20.44
CA CYS A 38 -4.82 -19.16 -21.01
C CYS A 38 -5.57 -20.35 -20.37
N LYS A 39 -5.85 -20.32 -19.06
CA LYS A 39 -6.68 -21.35 -18.41
C LYS A 39 -8.13 -21.36 -18.92
N THR A 40 -8.62 -20.18 -19.28
CA THR A 40 -9.99 -19.99 -19.79
C THR A 40 -10.08 -20.38 -21.27
N ILE A 41 -9.02 -20.15 -22.04
CA ILE A 41 -8.95 -20.51 -23.48
C ILE A 41 -8.65 -21.99 -23.67
N PHE A 42 -7.71 -22.55 -22.90
CA PHE A 42 -7.23 -23.93 -23.06
C PHE A 42 -7.76 -24.85 -21.96
N THR A 43 -9.08 -24.89 -21.80
CA THR A 43 -9.77 -25.62 -20.71
C THR A 43 -9.49 -27.12 -20.68
N SER A 44 -9.26 -27.73 -21.85
CA SER A 44 -8.95 -29.16 -21.98
C SER A 44 -7.48 -29.51 -21.77
N SER A 45 -6.58 -28.51 -21.66
CA SER A 45 -5.15 -28.74 -21.50
C SER A 45 -4.79 -28.91 -20.03
N ALA A 46 -4.38 -30.13 -19.64
CA ALA A 46 -3.84 -30.42 -18.32
C ALA A 46 -2.57 -29.60 -18.01
N VAL A 47 -1.81 -29.19 -19.03
CA VAL A 47 -0.66 -28.30 -18.87
C VAL A 47 -1.15 -26.89 -18.54
N ALA A 48 -2.11 -26.35 -19.30
CA ALA A 48 -2.60 -24.99 -19.11
C ALA A 48 -3.34 -24.80 -17.77
N SER A 49 -4.14 -25.78 -17.35
CA SER A 49 -4.85 -25.74 -16.06
C SER A 49 -3.90 -25.66 -14.86
N ASN A 50 -2.74 -26.32 -14.98
CA ASN A 50 -1.68 -26.36 -13.98
C ASN A 50 -0.62 -25.25 -14.12
N LEU A 51 -0.67 -24.44 -15.19
CA LEU A 51 0.18 -23.26 -15.30
C LEU A 51 -0.12 -22.33 -14.13
N SER A 52 0.89 -22.08 -13.31
CA SER A 52 0.89 -20.97 -12.38
C SER A 52 1.95 -19.99 -12.87
N CYS A 53 1.73 -18.69 -12.65
CA CYS A 53 2.76 -17.72 -12.98
C CYS A 53 4.05 -18.14 -12.28
N ALA A 54 5.14 -18.29 -13.05
CA ALA A 54 6.48 -18.66 -12.56
C ALA A 54 7.03 -17.69 -11.49
N ARG A 55 6.24 -16.69 -11.13
CA ARG A 55 6.36 -15.69 -10.09
C ARG A 55 6.75 -16.17 -8.69
N THR A 56 6.53 -17.42 -8.30
CA THR A 56 6.95 -17.84 -6.94
C THR A 56 8.31 -18.52 -6.95
N LYS A 57 8.57 -19.38 -7.95
CA LYS A 57 9.78 -20.19 -8.02
C LYS A 57 10.90 -19.51 -8.82
N ALA A 58 10.60 -18.99 -10.00
CA ALA A 58 11.58 -18.27 -10.83
C ALA A 58 11.85 -16.86 -10.30
N THR A 59 10.88 -16.16 -9.70
CA THR A 59 11.15 -14.86 -9.06
C THR A 59 11.91 -15.01 -7.75
N ALA A 60 11.68 -16.04 -6.94
CA ALA A 60 12.52 -16.26 -5.76
C ALA A 60 13.98 -16.54 -6.16
N ILE A 61 14.20 -17.37 -7.20
CA ILE A 61 15.54 -17.71 -7.69
C ILE A 61 16.19 -16.53 -8.42
N ALA A 62 15.47 -15.81 -9.29
CA ALA A 62 15.99 -14.66 -10.03
C ALA A 62 16.20 -13.41 -9.15
N VAL A 63 15.33 -13.15 -8.16
CA VAL A 63 15.50 -12.04 -7.20
C VAL A 63 16.64 -12.31 -6.21
N TYR A 64 16.88 -13.57 -5.87
CA TYR A 64 18.04 -13.94 -5.04
C TYR A 64 19.36 -13.82 -5.82
N VAL A 65 19.35 -14.05 -7.14
CA VAL A 65 20.58 -14.07 -7.97
C VAL A 65 20.88 -12.74 -8.69
N THR A 66 19.91 -11.86 -8.98
CA THR A 66 20.12 -10.68 -9.85
C THR A 66 19.65 -9.34 -9.28
N LEU A 67 20.37 -8.84 -8.28
CA LEU A 67 21.07 -7.54 -8.23
C LEU A 67 20.84 -6.39 -9.26
N LYS A 68 19.73 -6.21 -9.99
CA LYS A 68 19.53 -4.97 -10.80
C LYS A 68 18.10 -4.43 -10.75
N HIS A 69 17.95 -3.29 -10.06
CA HIS A 69 17.15 -2.10 -10.40
C HIS A 69 16.67 -1.38 -9.12
N ILE A 70 17.31 -0.24 -8.87
CA ILE A 70 17.32 0.55 -7.63
C ILE A 70 15.95 1.14 -7.26
N LYS A 71 14.95 1.10 -8.15
CA LYS A 71 13.62 1.70 -7.95
C LYS A 71 12.59 0.80 -7.20
N LEU A 72 12.87 -0.50 -7.00
CA LEU A 72 11.93 -1.46 -6.39
C LEU A 72 12.38 -2.01 -5.01
N ARG A 73 13.58 -1.63 -4.52
CA ARG A 73 14.27 -2.32 -3.41
C ARG A 73 13.52 -2.32 -2.08
N TRP A 74 12.86 -1.22 -1.72
CA TRP A 74 12.12 -1.14 -0.46
C TRP A 74 10.81 -1.94 -0.49
N LEU A 75 10.13 -1.95 -1.63
CA LEU A 75 8.83 -2.62 -1.79
C LEU A 75 8.99 -4.15 -1.74
N SER A 76 9.98 -4.70 -2.45
CA SER A 76 10.24 -6.14 -2.43
C SER A 76 10.85 -6.59 -1.12
N LEU A 77 11.74 -5.79 -0.51
CA LEU A 77 12.39 -6.15 0.75
C LEU A 77 11.38 -6.27 1.89
N TYR A 78 10.43 -5.34 2.01
CA TYR A 78 9.36 -5.46 3.01
C TYR A 78 8.59 -6.78 2.83
N LEU A 79 8.14 -7.10 1.61
CA LEU A 79 7.38 -8.31 1.35
C LEU A 79 8.18 -9.58 1.65
N SER A 80 9.47 -9.60 1.32
CA SER A 80 10.37 -10.71 1.63
C SER A 80 10.58 -10.89 3.13
N ILE A 81 10.84 -9.80 3.87
CA ILE A 81 11.01 -9.85 5.32
C ILE A 81 9.71 -10.25 6.01
N LYS A 82 8.57 -9.70 5.59
CA LYS A 82 7.25 -10.07 6.10
C LYS A 82 7.02 -11.58 5.98
N ARG A 83 7.23 -12.13 4.79
CA ARG A 83 7.09 -13.57 4.55
C ARG A 83 8.07 -14.38 5.39
N LEU A 84 9.34 -13.97 5.45
CA LEU A 84 10.35 -14.67 6.24
C LEU A 84 9.98 -14.69 7.73
N VAL A 85 9.42 -13.62 8.28
CA VAL A 85 8.91 -13.61 9.66
C VAL A 85 7.76 -14.59 9.84
N GLU A 86 6.80 -14.62 8.91
CA GLU A 86 5.63 -15.53 8.93
C GLU A 86 6.04 -17.01 8.90
N VAL A 87 7.07 -17.35 8.12
CA VAL A 87 7.57 -18.74 7.97
C VAL A 87 8.90 -18.99 8.67
N PHE A 88 9.31 -18.14 9.63
CA PHE A 88 10.65 -18.21 10.21
C PHE A 88 10.94 -19.57 10.87
N ILE A 89 10.00 -20.06 11.69
CA ILE A 89 10.11 -21.33 12.41
C ILE A 89 10.23 -22.53 11.46
N PRO A 90 9.31 -22.74 10.49
CA PRO A 90 9.43 -23.87 9.57
C PRO A 90 10.66 -23.79 8.66
N VAL A 91 11.06 -22.59 8.22
CA VAL A 91 12.28 -22.41 7.42
C VAL A 91 13.54 -22.72 8.23
N LYS A 92 13.63 -22.21 9.47
CA LYS A 92 14.72 -22.55 10.41
C LYS A 92 14.81 -24.06 10.60
N LYS A 93 13.68 -24.72 10.90
CA LYS A 93 13.62 -26.18 11.09
C LYS A 93 14.12 -26.93 9.84
N TYR A 94 13.60 -26.58 8.66
CA TYR A 94 13.97 -27.21 7.40
C TYR A 94 15.49 -27.16 7.16
N PHE A 95 16.12 -25.99 7.30
CA PHE A 95 17.54 -25.83 7.01
C PHE A 95 18.45 -26.52 8.05
N LEU A 96 18.05 -26.55 9.32
CA LEU A 96 18.83 -27.22 10.37
C LEU A 96 18.74 -28.75 10.30
N GLU A 97 17.70 -29.30 9.67
CA GLU A 97 17.51 -30.75 9.48
C GLU A 97 18.21 -31.32 8.22
N GLN A 98 18.70 -30.47 7.31
CA GLN A 98 19.40 -30.94 6.10
C GLN A 98 20.80 -31.47 6.43
N LYS A 99 21.25 -32.51 5.70
CA LYS A 99 22.64 -32.99 5.79
C LYS A 99 23.65 -32.05 5.13
N ASN A 100 23.28 -31.44 4.00
CA ASN A 100 24.10 -30.50 3.24
C ASN A 100 23.42 -29.13 3.25
N TYR A 101 23.97 -28.17 4.00
CA TYR A 101 23.49 -26.78 4.05
C TYR A 101 24.67 -25.79 3.97
N PRO A 102 24.44 -24.56 3.48
CA PRO A 102 25.43 -23.49 3.57
C PRO A 102 25.68 -23.09 5.03
N LEU A 103 26.95 -22.99 5.44
CA LEU A 103 27.36 -22.70 6.81
C LEU A 103 26.80 -21.36 7.31
N GLU A 104 26.74 -20.36 6.43
CA GLU A 104 26.25 -19.02 6.70
C GLU A 104 24.77 -19.03 7.07
N ILE A 105 23.97 -19.90 6.42
CA ILE A 105 22.54 -20.05 6.70
C ILE A 105 22.34 -20.70 8.07
N LYS A 106 23.16 -21.71 8.42
CA LYS A 106 23.14 -22.32 9.75
C LYS A 106 23.45 -21.29 10.83
N GLN A 107 24.55 -20.57 10.66
CA GLN A 107 24.98 -19.53 11.59
C GLN A 107 23.93 -18.42 11.74
N LEU A 108 23.19 -18.10 10.68
CA LEU A 108 22.08 -17.14 10.76
C LEU A 108 20.96 -17.68 11.67
N PHE A 109 20.49 -18.91 11.45
CA PHE A 109 19.37 -19.46 12.20
C PHE A 109 19.68 -19.80 13.67
N GLU A 110 20.96 -20.00 13.99
CA GLU A 110 21.44 -20.24 15.36
C GLU A 110 21.55 -18.96 16.20
N ARG A 111 21.58 -17.78 15.59
CA ARG A 111 21.64 -16.51 16.32
C ARG A 111 20.28 -16.15 16.92
N ASP A 112 20.22 -16.04 18.25
CA ASP A 112 19.03 -15.62 19.01
C ASP A 112 18.54 -14.20 18.66
N GLU A 113 19.43 -13.40 18.08
CA GLU A 113 19.22 -11.99 17.74
C GLU A 113 18.37 -11.83 16.48
N VAL A 114 18.40 -12.81 15.57
CA VAL A 114 17.80 -12.73 14.25
C VAL A 114 16.29 -12.48 14.30
N PRO A 115 15.49 -13.16 15.13
CA PRO A 115 14.08 -12.83 15.29
C PRO A 115 13.82 -11.37 15.70
N CYS A 116 14.71 -10.78 16.51
CA CYS A 116 14.62 -9.38 16.91
C CYS A 116 14.91 -8.45 15.73
N ILE A 117 16.01 -8.72 15.01
CA ILE A 117 16.40 -7.97 13.79
C ILE A 117 15.28 -8.04 12.74
N LEU A 118 14.71 -9.22 12.50
CA LEU A 118 13.62 -9.39 11.53
C LEU A 118 12.35 -8.64 11.95
N SER A 119 12.03 -8.62 13.26
CA SER A 119 10.89 -7.84 13.78
C SER A 119 11.11 -6.33 13.57
N PHE A 120 12.32 -5.85 13.81
CA PHE A 120 12.72 -4.47 13.55
C PHE A 120 12.57 -4.11 12.07
N LEU A 121 13.19 -4.91 11.20
CA LEU A 121 13.13 -4.70 9.75
C LEU A 121 11.71 -4.76 9.23
N GLN A 122 10.91 -5.76 9.63
CA GLN A 122 9.52 -5.88 9.21
C GLN A 122 8.73 -4.62 9.53
N HIS A 123 8.91 -4.07 10.73
CA HIS A 123 8.19 -2.89 11.19
C HIS A 123 8.64 -1.62 10.47
N ILE A 124 9.94 -1.33 10.43
CA ILE A 124 10.45 -0.10 9.81
C ILE A 124 10.22 -0.10 8.31
N LEU A 125 10.44 -1.24 7.64
CA LEU A 125 10.16 -1.37 6.21
C LEU A 125 8.67 -1.25 5.91
N PHE A 126 7.78 -1.71 6.79
CA PHE A 126 6.34 -1.50 6.62
C PHE A 126 5.97 -0.02 6.64
N GLU A 127 6.50 0.76 7.59
CA GLU A 127 6.23 2.19 7.70
C GLU A 127 6.70 2.95 6.46
N ILE A 128 7.89 2.61 5.95
CA ILE A 128 8.44 3.20 4.73
C ILE A 128 7.65 2.73 3.51
N HIS A 129 7.25 1.47 3.45
CA HIS A 129 6.41 0.92 2.39
C HIS A 129 5.06 1.64 2.30
N LYS A 130 4.39 1.87 3.44
CA LYS A 130 3.13 2.63 3.50
C LYS A 130 3.27 4.01 2.89
N LYS A 131 4.37 4.71 3.19
CA LYS A 131 4.65 6.06 2.69
C LYS A 131 5.04 6.08 1.22
N ASN A 132 5.80 5.08 0.75
CA ASN A 132 6.06 4.88 -0.67
C ASN A 132 4.77 4.63 -1.47
N LEU A 133 3.84 3.83 -0.95
CA LEU A 133 2.53 3.64 -1.57
C LEU A 133 1.72 4.94 -1.60
N GLU A 134 1.81 5.74 -0.54
CA GLU A 134 1.18 7.07 -0.51
C GLU A 134 1.74 7.97 -1.63
N LEU A 135 3.07 8.03 -1.79
CA LEU A 135 3.73 8.81 -2.85
C LEU A 135 3.41 8.35 -4.28
N GLN A 136 2.95 7.11 -4.48
CA GLN A 136 2.68 6.51 -5.79
C GLN A 136 1.21 6.61 -6.22
N ARG A 137 0.34 7.20 -5.38
CA ARG A 137 -1.06 7.38 -5.71
C ARG A 137 -1.21 8.37 -6.86
N TYR A 138 -2.19 8.12 -7.74
CA TYR A 138 -2.44 8.97 -8.91
C TYR A 138 -2.83 10.41 -8.55
N TYR A 139 -3.38 10.60 -7.34
CA TYR A 139 -3.82 11.90 -6.83
C TYR A 139 -2.82 12.55 -5.87
N THR A 140 -1.67 11.92 -5.62
CA THR A 140 -0.62 12.54 -4.80
C THR A 140 0.21 13.47 -5.67
N ILE A 141 0.21 14.75 -5.30
CA ILE A 141 0.86 15.81 -6.06
C ILE A 141 1.98 16.46 -5.22
N ALA A 142 2.72 17.39 -5.82
CA ALA A 142 3.89 18.02 -5.18
C ALA A 142 3.56 18.67 -3.82
N VAL A 143 2.34 19.20 -3.65
CA VAL A 143 1.90 19.85 -2.39
C VAL A 143 1.82 18.87 -1.21
N ASP A 144 1.68 17.57 -1.47
CA ASP A 144 1.58 16.55 -0.43
C ASP A 144 2.95 16.08 0.07
N LEU A 145 4.02 16.33 -0.69
CA LEU A 145 5.35 15.76 -0.45
C LEU A 145 5.90 16.18 0.92
N PHE A 146 5.72 17.45 1.30
CA PHE A 146 6.18 17.95 2.59
C PHE A 146 5.57 17.19 3.76
N ARG A 147 4.25 17.05 3.78
CA ARG A 147 3.53 16.29 4.80
C ARG A 147 3.97 14.83 4.82
N ILE A 148 4.00 14.16 3.66
CA ILE A 148 4.30 12.73 3.57
C ILE A 148 5.71 12.42 4.07
N ILE A 149 6.71 13.16 3.59
CA ILE A 149 8.12 12.93 3.90
C ILE A 149 8.46 13.36 5.33
N THR A 150 7.95 14.51 5.78
CA THR A 150 8.17 14.98 7.16
C THR A 150 7.50 14.05 8.17
N SER A 151 6.32 13.51 7.86
CA SER A 151 5.63 12.53 8.71
C SER A 151 6.47 11.28 8.96
N ILE A 152 7.07 10.69 7.91
CA ILE A 152 7.93 9.51 8.12
C ILE A 152 9.23 9.89 8.83
N LYS A 153 9.86 11.00 8.45
CA LYS A 153 11.11 11.47 9.07
C LYS A 153 10.95 11.69 10.58
N ASN A 154 9.91 12.42 10.99
CA ASN A 154 9.63 12.67 12.41
C ASN A 154 9.34 11.38 13.16
N LYS A 155 8.60 10.44 12.54
CA LYS A 155 8.34 9.14 13.13
C LYS A 155 9.60 8.31 13.32
N LEU A 156 10.59 8.38 12.42
CA LEU A 156 11.87 7.70 12.59
C LEU A 156 12.74 8.37 13.67
N LYS A 157 12.76 9.71 13.73
CA LYS A 157 13.44 10.47 14.80
C LYS A 157 12.89 10.11 16.18
N GLU A 158 11.56 10.13 16.34
CA GLU A 158 10.91 9.78 17.60
C GLU A 158 11.27 8.35 18.06
N ARG A 159 11.47 7.41 17.12
CA ARG A 159 11.90 6.05 17.46
C ARG A 159 13.35 5.97 17.94
N ILE A 160 14.21 6.84 17.43
CA ILE A 160 15.59 6.99 17.92
C ILE A 160 15.54 7.58 19.34
N ASP A 161 14.82 8.69 19.51
CA ASP A 161 14.78 9.45 20.76
C ASP A 161 14.15 8.64 21.91
N SER A 162 13.00 8.00 21.64
CA SER A 162 12.32 7.13 22.61
C SER A 162 12.95 5.73 22.76
N GLN A 163 13.90 5.37 21.89
CA GLN A 163 14.40 4.00 21.71
C GLN A 163 13.29 2.94 21.53
N LEU A 164 12.10 3.33 21.08
CA LEU A 164 10.96 2.43 20.84
C LEU A 164 10.88 2.02 19.37
N PHE A 165 11.67 1.00 19.00
CA PHE A 165 11.74 0.55 17.60
C PHE A 165 10.47 -0.17 17.13
N CYS A 166 9.98 -1.14 17.90
CA CYS A 166 8.71 -1.82 17.68
C CYS A 166 8.30 -2.62 18.93
N ALA A 167 7.02 -2.95 19.08
CA ALA A 167 6.53 -3.72 20.25
C ALA A 167 7.19 -5.11 20.33
N ALA A 168 7.26 -5.84 19.22
CA ALA A 168 7.93 -7.14 19.15
C ALA A 168 9.43 -7.04 19.51
N CYS A 169 10.09 -5.97 19.07
CA CYS A 169 11.49 -5.69 19.35
C CYS A 169 11.71 -5.54 20.85
N ARG A 170 10.85 -4.78 21.55
CA ARG A 170 10.91 -4.60 23.01
C ARG A 170 10.88 -5.94 23.75
N TYR A 171 9.94 -6.82 23.42
CA TYR A 171 9.83 -8.12 24.08
C TYR A 171 11.00 -9.06 23.74
N ARG A 172 11.54 -8.98 22.52
CA ARG A 172 12.67 -9.83 22.09
C ARG A 172 14.01 -9.35 22.65
N LEU A 173 14.25 -8.03 22.68
CA LEU A 173 15.43 -7.44 23.30
C LEU A 173 15.52 -7.83 24.79
N ALA A 174 14.41 -7.75 25.52
CA ALA A 174 14.36 -8.11 26.94
C ALA A 174 14.79 -9.57 27.25
N ARG A 175 14.82 -10.46 26.25
CA ARG A 175 15.25 -11.86 26.38
C ARG A 175 16.72 -12.09 26.03
N LEU A 176 17.40 -11.08 25.49
CA LEU A 176 18.80 -11.18 25.08
C LEU A 176 19.73 -10.66 26.20
N PRO A 177 20.99 -11.13 26.26
CA PRO A 177 22.02 -10.55 27.11
C PRO A 177 22.19 -9.03 26.89
N ILE A 178 22.53 -8.30 27.95
CA ILE A 178 22.60 -6.82 27.92
C ILE A 178 23.55 -6.29 26.83
N ASP A 179 24.68 -6.95 26.61
CA ASP A 179 25.67 -6.55 25.59
C ASP A 179 25.08 -6.64 24.18
N LYS A 180 24.32 -7.71 23.91
CA LYS A 180 23.61 -7.89 22.64
C LYS A 180 22.48 -6.90 22.47
N GLN A 181 21.76 -6.58 23.55
CA GLN A 181 20.73 -5.54 23.51
C GLN A 181 21.33 -4.20 23.09
N ASN A 182 22.44 -3.80 23.72
CA ASN A 182 23.12 -2.53 23.40
C ASN A 182 23.64 -2.51 21.97
N MET A 183 24.30 -3.58 21.53
CA MET A 183 24.79 -3.72 20.15
C MET A 183 23.66 -3.60 19.11
N LEU A 184 22.52 -4.27 19.35
CA LEU A 184 21.36 -4.20 18.46
C LEU A 184 20.72 -2.81 18.47
N LYS A 185 20.58 -2.17 19.63
CA LYS A 185 20.06 -0.80 19.73
C LYS A 185 20.92 0.17 18.92
N THR A 186 22.25 0.10 19.05
CA THR A 186 23.19 0.89 18.25
C THR A 186 22.98 0.65 16.76
N SER A 187 22.93 -0.63 16.35
CA SER A 187 22.70 -1.00 14.94
C SER A 187 21.36 -0.48 14.40
N PHE A 188 20.30 -0.51 15.22
CA PHE A 188 18.98 0.00 14.83
C PHE A 188 18.98 1.51 14.70
N ILE A 189 19.64 2.23 15.61
CA ILE A 189 19.80 3.68 15.53
C ILE A 189 20.58 4.05 14.27
N GLU A 190 21.70 3.38 13.99
CA GLU A 190 22.49 3.60 12.77
C GLU A 190 21.67 3.38 11.49
N PHE A 191 20.86 2.31 11.45
CA PHE A 191 19.97 2.04 10.34
C PHE A 191 18.95 3.16 10.12
N LEU A 192 18.30 3.63 11.20
CA LEU A 192 17.33 4.72 11.13
C LEU A 192 17.98 6.05 10.75
N SER A 193 19.14 6.36 11.32
CA SER A 193 19.93 7.55 11.01
C SER A 193 20.38 7.57 9.55
N THR A 194 20.70 6.41 8.98
CA THR A 194 21.03 6.30 7.54
C THR A 194 19.83 6.69 6.67
N ILE A 195 18.62 6.26 7.04
CA ILE A 195 17.40 6.64 6.30
C ILE A 195 17.12 8.13 6.43
N ILE A 196 17.26 8.68 7.63
CA ILE A 196 17.05 10.10 7.90
C ILE A 196 18.07 10.94 7.10
N SER A 197 19.35 10.56 7.11
CA SER A 197 20.40 11.23 6.33
C SER A 197 20.12 11.20 4.83
N TYR A 198 19.56 10.10 4.31
CA TYR A 198 19.10 10.04 2.93
C TYR A 198 17.96 11.05 2.68
N ILE A 199 16.97 11.12 3.57
CA ILE A 199 15.89 12.13 3.46
C ILE A 199 16.47 13.54 3.49
N ASP A 200 17.38 13.84 4.42
CA ASP A 200 18.03 15.14 4.54
C ASP A 200 18.78 15.51 3.25
N SER A 201 19.49 14.56 2.66
CA SER A 201 20.29 14.81 1.46
C SER A 201 19.45 15.12 0.22
N TYR A 202 18.26 14.53 0.07
CA TYR A 202 17.45 14.65 -1.16
C TYR A 202 16.22 15.54 -1.02
N PHE A 203 15.60 15.56 0.16
CA PHE A 203 14.37 16.33 0.40
C PHE A 203 14.68 17.69 1.05
N ASP A 204 15.58 17.72 2.04
CA ASP A 204 15.73 18.93 2.85
C ASP A 204 16.36 20.10 2.09
N GLN A 205 17.12 19.83 1.03
CA GLN A 205 17.66 20.88 0.14
C GLN A 205 16.58 21.81 -0.41
N ASN A 206 15.37 21.29 -0.61
CA ASN A 206 14.22 22.03 -1.13
C ASN A 206 13.07 22.10 -0.11
N ILE A 207 13.36 21.93 1.19
CA ILE A 207 12.31 21.88 2.22
C ILE A 207 11.47 23.14 2.26
N VAL A 208 12.08 24.30 2.04
CA VAL A 208 11.39 25.60 2.03
C VAL A 208 10.37 25.64 0.89
N PHE A 209 10.75 25.16 -0.30
CA PHE A 209 9.85 25.02 -1.43
C PHE A 209 8.67 24.10 -1.12
N TYR A 210 8.94 22.88 -0.69
CA TYR A 210 7.88 21.91 -0.40
C TYR A 210 6.96 22.35 0.74
N ARG A 211 7.52 23.01 1.77
CA ARG A 211 6.75 23.55 2.90
C ARG A 211 5.81 24.66 2.45
N THR A 212 6.26 25.54 1.57
CA THR A 212 5.45 26.66 1.08
C THR A 212 4.33 26.19 0.17
N ILE A 213 4.58 25.30 -0.79
CA ILE A 213 3.49 24.79 -1.64
C ILE A 213 2.50 23.89 -0.89
N ASN A 214 2.90 23.32 0.25
CA ASN A 214 2.04 22.49 1.11
C ASN A 214 0.90 23.30 1.78
N TYR A 215 0.91 24.64 1.73
CA TYR A 215 -0.26 25.44 2.12
C TYR A 215 -1.50 25.10 1.29
N PHE A 216 -1.32 24.67 0.04
CA PHE A 216 -2.40 24.27 -0.87
C PHE A 216 -2.79 22.80 -0.76
N SER A 217 -2.28 22.06 0.24
CA SER A 217 -2.73 20.69 0.46
C SER A 217 -4.18 20.66 0.94
N TYR A 218 -4.89 19.57 0.65
CA TYR A 218 -6.28 19.37 1.07
C TYR A 218 -6.47 19.56 2.59
N GLU A 219 -5.47 19.24 3.40
CA GLU A 219 -5.53 19.38 4.87
C GLU A 219 -5.38 20.84 5.34
N ASN A 220 -4.77 21.72 4.55
CA ASN A 220 -4.43 23.09 4.96
C ASN A 220 -5.24 24.16 4.23
N ILE A 221 -5.92 23.81 3.14
CA ILE A 221 -6.57 24.78 2.24
C ILE A 221 -7.65 25.62 2.94
N GLU A 222 -8.32 25.09 3.97
CA GLU A 222 -9.30 25.84 4.78
C GLU A 222 -8.61 26.98 5.57
N ALA A 223 -7.44 26.68 6.14
CA ALA A 223 -6.62 27.62 6.91
C ALA A 223 -5.72 28.50 6.02
N LEU A 224 -5.77 28.35 4.70
CA LEU A 224 -4.93 29.11 3.76
C LEU A 224 -5.18 30.62 3.91
N THR A 225 -4.12 31.40 4.03
CA THR A 225 -4.18 32.87 4.14
C THR A 225 -3.68 33.53 2.87
N TRP A 226 -4.12 34.77 2.61
CA TRP A 226 -3.62 35.54 1.47
C TRP A 226 -2.10 35.73 1.50
N ASN A 227 -1.53 36.02 2.68
CA ASN A 227 -0.08 36.13 2.86
C ASN A 227 0.68 34.86 2.43
N GLN A 228 0.11 33.68 2.66
CA GLN A 228 0.70 32.42 2.22
C GLN A 228 0.64 32.24 0.70
N VAL A 229 -0.41 32.75 0.04
CA VAL A 229 -0.52 32.75 -1.43
C VAL A 229 0.58 33.64 -2.02
N ILE A 230 0.75 34.87 -1.51
CA ILE A 230 1.81 35.79 -1.96
C ILE A 230 3.20 35.19 -1.73
N GLN A 231 3.45 34.57 -0.57
CA GLN A 231 4.70 33.85 -0.32
C GLN A 231 5.00 32.77 -1.38
N CYS A 232 3.96 32.09 -1.87
CA CYS A 232 4.13 31.11 -2.94
C CYS A 232 4.45 31.76 -4.29
N VAL A 233 3.77 32.86 -4.64
CA VAL A 233 4.02 33.65 -5.86
C VAL A 233 5.46 34.14 -5.89
N ASP A 234 5.92 34.75 -4.80
CA ASP A 234 7.27 35.28 -4.65
C ASP A 234 8.33 34.18 -4.77
N MET A 235 8.10 33.05 -4.09
CA MET A 235 9.01 31.91 -4.12
C MET A 235 9.12 31.27 -5.50
N LEU A 236 7.98 31.12 -6.19
CA LEU A 236 7.91 30.56 -7.54
C LEU A 236 8.34 31.56 -8.62
N LYS A 237 8.52 32.83 -8.25
CA LYS A 237 8.86 33.94 -9.15
C LYS A 237 7.90 34.03 -10.33
N ILE A 238 6.60 33.85 -10.07
CA ILE A 238 5.56 33.94 -11.09
C ILE A 238 5.51 35.37 -11.60
N LYS A 239 5.87 35.58 -12.87
CA LYS A 239 5.87 36.91 -13.49
C LYS A 239 4.50 37.23 -14.05
N GLY A 240 4.08 38.49 -13.90
CA GLY A 240 2.87 39.01 -14.56
C GLY A 240 1.56 38.61 -13.89
N SER A 241 1.57 38.15 -12.63
CA SER A 241 0.35 37.95 -11.86
C SER A 241 -0.25 39.31 -11.49
N ASN A 242 -1.48 39.58 -11.93
CA ASN A 242 -2.27 40.67 -11.37
C ASN A 242 -2.73 40.24 -9.96
N GLU A 243 -2.30 40.97 -8.95
CA GLU A 243 -2.57 40.67 -7.54
C GLU A 243 -4.08 40.68 -7.23
N ASP A 244 -4.83 41.62 -7.82
CA ASP A 244 -6.28 41.72 -7.63
C ASP A 244 -7.00 40.50 -8.22
N CYS A 245 -6.63 40.08 -9.45
CA CYS A 245 -7.20 38.88 -10.06
C CYS A 245 -6.86 37.61 -9.26
N LEU A 246 -5.66 37.52 -8.72
CA LEU A 246 -5.24 36.39 -7.89
C LEU A 246 -5.99 36.37 -6.54
N PHE A 247 -6.29 37.54 -5.98
CA PHE A 247 -7.11 37.65 -4.77
C PHE A 247 -8.55 37.18 -5.02
N ASP A 248 -9.12 37.56 -6.18
CA ASP A 248 -10.43 37.06 -6.62
C ASP A 248 -10.42 35.52 -6.79
N GLU A 249 -9.40 34.94 -7.41
CA GLU A 249 -9.23 33.48 -7.51
C GLU A 249 -9.12 32.83 -6.13
N PHE A 250 -8.34 33.41 -5.21
CA PHE A 250 -8.18 32.92 -3.84
C PHE A 250 -9.52 32.89 -3.08
N THR A 251 -10.30 33.96 -3.15
CA THR A 251 -11.61 34.03 -2.49
C THR A 251 -12.60 33.04 -3.08
N ASN A 252 -12.60 32.87 -4.41
CA ASN A 252 -13.41 31.89 -5.12
C ASN A 252 -13.07 30.45 -4.70
N ILE A 253 -11.78 30.10 -4.66
CA ILE A 253 -11.31 28.77 -4.24
C ILE A 253 -11.75 28.48 -2.80
N LYS A 254 -11.61 29.45 -1.88
CA LYS A 254 -12.09 29.30 -0.50
C LYS A 254 -13.59 29.05 -0.42
N SER A 255 -14.38 29.81 -1.16
CA SER A 255 -15.84 29.66 -1.21
C SER A 255 -16.25 28.29 -1.74
N MET A 256 -15.61 27.84 -2.84
CA MET A 256 -15.83 26.51 -3.42
C MET A 256 -15.44 25.40 -2.44
N PHE A 257 -14.28 25.51 -1.78
CA PHE A 257 -13.84 24.49 -0.83
C PHE A 257 -14.79 24.38 0.36
N LYS A 258 -15.24 25.51 0.91
CA LYS A 258 -16.27 25.53 1.96
C LYS A 258 -17.56 24.84 1.51
N THR A 259 -18.04 25.17 0.31
CA THR A 259 -19.23 24.55 -0.29
C THR A 259 -19.08 23.03 -0.43
N ILE A 260 -17.93 22.56 -0.93
CA ILE A 260 -17.64 21.14 -1.07
C ILE A 260 -17.54 20.46 0.30
N SER A 261 -16.89 21.10 1.28
CA SER A 261 -16.75 20.59 2.65
C SER A 261 -18.13 20.41 3.30
N ASP A 262 -18.98 21.43 3.22
CA ASP A 262 -20.34 21.42 3.76
C ASP A 262 -21.25 20.38 3.06
N GLN A 263 -21.01 20.11 1.78
CA GLN A 263 -21.73 19.08 1.01
C GLN A 263 -21.12 17.67 1.16
N SER A 264 -19.89 17.57 1.66
CA SER A 264 -19.18 16.30 1.80
C SER A 264 -19.72 15.50 2.99
N ILE A 265 -20.87 14.85 2.78
CA ILE A 265 -21.29 13.77 3.67
C ILE A 265 -20.17 12.71 3.59
N PRO A 266 -19.53 12.30 4.70
CA PRO A 266 -18.51 11.26 4.65
C PRO A 266 -19.06 10.03 3.92
N ILE A 267 -18.25 9.39 3.07
CA ILE A 267 -18.69 8.21 2.27
C ILE A 267 -19.38 7.18 3.15
N PHE A 268 -18.94 7.02 4.40
CA PHE A 268 -19.62 6.19 5.40
C PHE A 268 -21.10 6.58 5.61
N HIS A 269 -21.41 7.86 5.82
CA HIS A 269 -22.77 8.36 5.96
C HIS A 269 -23.56 8.31 4.65
N GLN A 270 -22.91 8.47 3.49
CA GLN A 270 -23.56 8.27 2.19
C GLN A 270 -23.97 6.80 1.99
N VAL A 271 -23.08 5.87 2.33
CA VAL A 271 -23.34 4.42 2.29
C VAL A 271 -24.39 4.04 3.35
N GLN A 272 -24.33 4.59 4.56
CA GLN A 272 -25.30 4.33 5.62
C GLN A 272 -26.69 4.88 5.26
N ALA A 273 -26.77 6.06 4.65
CA ALA A 273 -28.02 6.63 4.15
C ALA A 273 -28.58 5.82 2.98
N PHE A 274 -27.73 5.33 2.06
CA PHE A 274 -28.13 4.45 0.98
C PHE A 274 -28.66 3.11 1.50
N VAL A 275 -27.99 2.49 2.47
CA VAL A 275 -28.43 1.24 3.12
C VAL A 275 -29.75 1.44 3.87
N LYS A 276 -29.91 2.55 4.62
CA LYS A 276 -31.19 2.89 5.27
C LYS A 276 -32.32 3.08 4.25
N LYS A 277 -32.06 3.80 3.15
CA LYS A 277 -33.04 4.03 2.09
C LYS A 277 -33.48 2.74 1.39
N GLN A 278 -32.59 1.77 1.24
CA GLN A 278 -32.91 0.42 0.74
C GLN A 278 -33.76 -0.37 1.74
N ASN A 279 -33.44 -0.31 3.04
CA ASN A 279 -34.22 -0.98 4.08
C ASN A 279 -35.62 -0.37 4.26
N ASP A 280 -35.76 0.96 4.15
CA ASP A 280 -37.06 1.64 4.21
C ASP A 280 -37.95 1.33 2.99
N MET A 281 -37.35 1.12 1.80
CA MET A 281 -38.07 0.66 0.60
C MET A 281 -38.52 -0.80 0.71
N THR A 282 -37.79 -1.65 1.43
CA THR A 282 -38.23 -3.04 1.68
C THR A 282 -39.35 -3.14 2.72
N VAL A 283 -39.51 -2.16 3.62
CA VAL A 283 -40.59 -2.16 4.62
C VAL A 283 -41.87 -1.51 4.07
N THR A 284 -41.78 -0.59 3.11
CA THR A 284 -42.97 0.03 2.49
C THR A 284 -43.61 -0.82 1.38
N ASN A 285 -42.91 -1.80 0.81
CA ASN A 285 -43.46 -2.69 -0.22
C ASN A 285 -43.95 -4.06 0.29
N ILE A 286 -44.06 -4.25 1.61
CA ILE A 286 -44.61 -5.49 2.21
C ILE A 286 -45.98 -5.26 2.87
N CYS A 287 -46.43 -4.00 3.02
CA CYS A 287 -47.70 -3.71 3.70
C CYS A 287 -48.94 -3.61 2.79
N ASP A 288 -48.80 -3.69 1.46
CA ASP A 288 -49.95 -3.54 0.54
C ASP A 288 -50.41 -4.84 -0.15
N GLU A 289 -49.79 -5.99 0.11
CA GLU A 289 -50.24 -7.29 -0.45
C GLU A 289 -50.11 -8.46 0.54
N VAL A 290 -50.82 -8.43 1.67
CA VAL A 290 -51.24 -9.66 2.37
C VAL A 290 -52.62 -9.44 3.01
N THR A 291 -53.66 -9.47 2.19
CA THR A 291 -54.99 -9.92 2.64
C THR A 291 -55.07 -11.42 2.43
N ASP A 292 -55.45 -12.12 3.51
CA ASP A 292 -55.97 -13.48 3.56
C ASP A 292 -54.99 -14.63 3.22
N ILE A 293 -54.62 -15.40 4.25
CA ILE A 293 -55.01 -16.82 4.44
C ILE A 293 -54.41 -17.35 5.75
N ASP A 294 -55.34 -17.61 6.69
CA ASP A 294 -55.43 -18.66 7.72
C ASP A 294 -54.20 -19.22 8.46
N ASP A 295 -54.24 -19.01 9.79
CA ASP A 295 -54.35 -20.04 10.84
C ASP A 295 -53.81 -21.44 10.54
N ASN A 296 -52.64 -21.74 11.11
CA ASN A 296 -52.46 -22.74 12.17
C ASN A 296 -50.97 -23.02 12.36
N TYR A 297 -50.47 -22.77 13.58
CA TYR A 297 -49.66 -23.69 14.40
C TYR A 297 -49.06 -22.89 15.55
N SER A 298 -49.83 -22.82 16.63
CA SER A 298 -49.33 -22.53 17.97
C SER A 298 -48.48 -23.70 18.49
N THR A 299 -47.66 -23.38 19.50
CA THR A 299 -46.91 -24.24 20.44
C THR A 299 -45.45 -24.50 20.06
N GLY A 300 -44.53 -23.78 20.69
CA GLY A 300 -43.66 -24.44 21.67
C GLY A 300 -42.54 -23.53 22.15
N VAL A 301 -42.66 -23.10 23.40
CA VAL A 301 -41.84 -22.15 24.16
C VAL A 301 -40.54 -22.78 24.72
N LYS A 302 -39.44 -22.00 24.70
CA LYS A 302 -38.22 -21.93 25.58
C LYS A 302 -37.41 -23.20 25.86
N ILE A 303 -36.07 -23.13 25.72
CA ILE A 303 -35.08 -22.62 26.71
C ILE A 303 -34.00 -21.87 25.94
#